data_AF-A0A7L6ABL8-F1
#
_entry.id   AF-A0A7L6ABL8-F1
#
_cell.length_a   1.000
_cell.length_b   1.000
_cell.length_c   1.000
_cell.angle_alpha   90.00
_cell.angle_beta   90.00
_cell.angle_gamma   90.00
#
_symmetry.space_group_name_H-M   'P 1'
#
loop_
_entity.id
_entity.type
_entity.pdbx_description
1 polymer ?
#
loop_
_entity_poly.entity_id
_entity_poly.type
_entity_poly.pdbx_seq_one_letter_code
_entity_poly.pdbx_strand_id
1 'polypeptide(L)'
;MRLIDSAKSMVAVIRARAAMVRANRLLARGNLMGALAQAQGGLGILRKPYVLRRNPPEASAIVFLTILAEDISSPVGVTGATAIDLADSIAFLKQVAGDPLPEVCSYIPFLEARLAASSTQTIVGANLAVDRQGPG
;
A
#
# COMPACT_ATOMS: atom_id res chain seq x y z
N MET A 1 5.76 23.41 -8.47
CA MET A 1 4.75 22.76 -7.60
C MET A 1 3.75 23.82 -7.15
N ARG A 2 2.45 23.62 -7.33
CA ARG A 2 1.45 24.64 -6.93
C ARG A 2 1.16 24.49 -5.43
N LEU A 3 1.10 25.60 -4.69
CA LEU A 3 0.80 25.62 -3.24
C LEU A 3 -0.46 24.82 -2.88
N ILE A 4 -1.46 24.87 -3.78
CA ILE A 4 -2.73 24.14 -3.67
C ILE A 4 -2.51 22.62 -3.63
N ASP A 5 -1.56 22.09 -4.40
CA ASP A 5 -1.29 20.65 -4.45
C ASP A 5 -0.59 20.19 -3.17
N SER A 6 0.34 20.98 -2.63
CA SER A 6 0.97 20.71 -1.32
C SER A 6 -0.07 20.67 -0.20
N ALA A 7 -1.01 21.63 -0.17
CA ALA A 7 -2.09 21.65 0.83
C ALA A 7 -3.02 20.43 0.69
N LYS A 8 -3.41 20.07 -0.54
CA LYS A 8 -4.22 18.87 -0.81
C LYS A 8 -3.50 17.58 -0.41
N SER A 9 -2.18 17.50 -0.66
CA SER A 9 -1.34 16.37 -0.26
C SER A 9 -1.32 16.23 1.26
N MET A 10 -1.11 17.32 1.99
CA MET A 10 -1.14 17.32 3.46
C MET A 10 -2.50 16.86 4.01
N VAL A 11 -3.61 17.36 3.45
CA VAL A 11 -4.97 16.91 3.83
C VAL A 11 -5.17 15.43 3.55
N ALA A 12 -4.64 14.92 2.43
CA ALA A 12 -4.68 13.49 2.12
C ALA A 12 -3.92 12.67 3.17
N VAL A 13 -2.73 13.10 3.61
CA VAL A 13 -1.98 12.45 4.69
C VAL A 13 -2.78 12.41 5.99
N ILE A 14 -3.41 13.53 6.39
CA ILE A 14 -4.23 13.58 7.61
C ILE A 14 -5.39 12.56 7.52
N ARG A 15 -6.08 12.52 6.39
CA ARG A 15 -7.19 11.57 6.17
C ARG A 15 -6.73 10.11 6.15
N ALA A 16 -5.58 9.84 5.54
CA ALA A 16 -4.98 8.51 5.50
C ALA A 16 -4.59 8.02 6.90
N ARG A 17 -3.97 8.90 7.72
CA ARG A 17 -3.67 8.59 9.13
C ARG A 17 -4.93 8.35 9.95
N ALA A 18 -5.99 9.13 9.73
CA ALA A 18 -7.27 8.88 10.39
C ALA A 18 -7.87 7.52 9.99
N ALA A 19 -7.69 7.08 8.73
CA ALA A 19 -8.08 5.74 8.29
C ALA A 19 -7.26 4.65 8.99
N MET A 20 -5.94 4.84 9.15
CA MET A 20 -5.07 3.94 9.91
C MET A 20 -5.53 3.77 11.37
N VAL A 21 -5.87 4.87 12.06
CA VAL A 21 -6.40 4.83 13.43
C VAL A 21 -7.72 4.04 13.49
N ARG A 22 -8.61 4.23 12.52
CA ARG A 22 -9.87 3.46 12.44
C ARG A 22 -9.61 1.98 12.15
N ALA A 23 -8.66 1.67 11.27
CA ALA A 23 -8.27 0.30 10.97
C ALA A 23 -7.75 -0.41 12.22
N ASN A 24 -6.82 0.19 12.96
CA ASN A 24 -6.33 -0.35 14.23
C ASN A 24 -7.45 -0.54 15.28
N ARG A 25 -8.41 0.38 15.34
CA ARG A 25 -9.58 0.24 16.24
C ARG A 25 -10.46 -0.95 15.85
N LEU A 26 -10.64 -1.20 14.56
CA LEU A 26 -11.42 -2.35 14.07
C LEU A 26 -10.65 -3.66 14.29
N LEU A 27 -9.34 -3.64 14.09
CA LEU A 27 -8.45 -4.77 14.38
C LEU A 27 -8.53 -5.17 15.86
N ALA A 28 -8.45 -4.21 16.78
CA ALA A 28 -8.60 -4.45 18.22
C ALA A 28 -9.98 -5.02 18.61
N ARG A 29 -10.99 -4.89 17.75
CA ARG A 29 -12.34 -5.46 17.93
C ARG A 29 -12.53 -6.79 17.19
N GLY A 30 -11.48 -7.34 16.58
CA GLY A 30 -11.53 -8.57 15.79
C GLY A 30 -12.21 -8.40 14.42
N ASN A 31 -12.56 -7.18 14.00
CA ASN A 31 -13.17 -6.94 12.69
C ASN A 31 -12.09 -6.78 11.61
N LEU A 32 -11.52 -7.90 11.18
CA LEU A 32 -10.41 -7.94 10.20
C LEU A 32 -10.80 -7.36 8.85
N MET A 33 -11.97 -7.73 8.31
CA MET A 33 -12.45 -7.23 7.02
C MET A 33 -12.68 -5.71 7.04
N GLY A 34 -13.28 -5.19 8.12
CA GLY A 34 -13.47 -3.75 8.29
C GLY A 34 -12.14 -3.01 8.45
N ALA A 35 -11.18 -3.61 9.19
CA ALA A 35 -9.85 -3.04 9.35
C ALA A 35 -9.10 -2.96 8.02
N LEU A 36 -9.13 -4.03 7.23
CA LEU A 36 -8.52 -4.08 5.90
C LEU A 36 -9.13 -3.04 4.96
N ALA A 37 -10.47 -2.94 4.92
CA ALA A 37 -11.16 -1.96 4.09
C ALA A 37 -10.76 -0.51 4.44
N GLN A 38 -10.55 -0.20 5.73
CA GLN A 38 -10.04 1.11 6.15
C GLN A 38 -8.59 1.34 5.71
N ALA A 39 -7.71 0.34 5.85
CA ALA A 39 -6.31 0.44 5.41
C ALA A 39 -6.22 0.67 3.90
N GLN A 40 -6.92 -0.13 3.10
CA GLN A 40 -7.02 0.02 1.65
C GLN A 40 -7.64 1.35 1.22
N GLY A 41 -8.67 1.81 1.95
CA GLY A 41 -9.27 3.13 1.75
C GLY A 41 -8.26 4.27 1.98
N GLY A 42 -7.42 4.16 3.01
CA GLY A 42 -6.31 5.07 3.27
C GLY A 42 -5.31 5.11 2.11
N LEU A 43 -4.87 3.95 1.62
CA LEU A 43 -4.00 3.85 0.43
C LEU A 43 -4.67 4.45 -0.81
N GLY A 44 -5.97 4.24 -1.00
CA GLY A 44 -6.76 4.86 -2.08
C GLY A 44 -6.76 6.38 -2.06
N ILE A 45 -6.73 7.00 -0.87
CA ILE A 45 -6.60 8.46 -0.72
C ILE A 45 -5.20 8.92 -1.13
N LEU A 46 -4.15 8.18 -0.75
CA LEU A 46 -2.76 8.50 -1.07
C LEU A 46 -2.38 8.23 -2.54
N ARG A 47 -3.22 7.52 -3.30
CA ARG A 47 -3.07 7.30 -4.75
C ARG A 47 -3.61 8.44 -5.61
N LYS A 48 -4.19 9.50 -5.02
CA LYS A 48 -4.72 10.61 -5.80
C LYS A 48 -3.57 11.38 -6.50
N PRO A 49 -3.76 11.89 -7.73
CA PRO A 49 -2.68 12.48 -8.54
C PRO A 49 -1.96 13.69 -7.90
N TYR A 50 -2.63 14.39 -6.99
CA TYR A 50 -2.07 15.55 -6.29
C TYR A 50 -1.23 15.18 -5.05
N VAL A 51 -1.12 13.89 -4.70
CA VAL A 51 -0.36 13.43 -3.54
C VAL A 51 1.11 13.30 -3.91
N LEU A 52 1.96 13.93 -3.12
CA LEU A 52 3.40 13.94 -3.33
C LEU A 52 4.04 12.69 -2.73
N ARG A 53 3.82 11.53 -3.36
CA ARG A 53 4.15 10.20 -2.81
C ARG A 53 5.63 9.99 -2.43
N ARG A 54 6.55 10.82 -2.96
CA ARG A 54 7.99 10.79 -2.65
C ARG A 54 8.39 11.70 -1.48
N ASN A 55 7.49 12.56 -1.01
CA ASN A 55 7.77 13.40 0.13
C ASN A 55 7.73 12.56 1.41
N PRO A 56 8.61 12.82 2.40
CA PRO A 56 8.71 11.97 3.60
C PRO A 56 7.40 11.73 4.36
N PRO A 57 6.52 12.73 4.60
CA PRO A 57 5.28 12.48 5.37
C PRO A 57 4.26 11.63 4.60
N GLU A 58 4.12 11.83 3.30
CA GLU A 58 3.29 11.01 2.41
C GLU A 58 3.85 9.59 2.30
N ALA A 59 5.15 9.45 2.01
CA ALA A 59 5.80 8.17 1.83
C ALA A 59 5.74 7.32 3.11
N SER A 60 5.96 7.93 4.27
CA SER A 60 5.80 7.26 5.56
C SER A 60 4.36 6.77 5.76
N ALA A 61 3.36 7.59 5.42
CA ALA A 61 1.96 7.18 5.54
C ALA A 61 1.60 6.03 4.59
N ILE A 62 2.17 6.02 3.38
CA ILE A 62 2.04 4.89 2.44
C ILE A 62 2.63 3.63 3.07
N VAL A 63 3.86 3.68 3.56
CA VAL A 63 4.55 2.53 4.18
C VAL A 63 3.74 1.94 5.33
N PHE A 64 3.32 2.74 6.31
CA PHE A 64 2.57 2.23 7.47
C PHE A 64 1.23 1.62 7.07
N LEU A 65 0.52 2.23 6.12
CA LEU A 65 -0.74 1.67 5.63
C LEU A 65 -0.55 0.43 4.78
N THR A 66 0.53 0.34 4.01
CA THR A 66 0.89 -0.86 3.24
C THR A 66 1.17 -2.03 4.16
N ILE A 67 2.03 -1.83 5.17
CA ILE A 67 2.35 -2.86 6.16
C ILE A 67 1.08 -3.31 6.89
N LEU A 68 0.28 -2.36 7.39
CA LEU A 68 -0.97 -2.68 8.07
C LEU A 68 -1.94 -3.46 7.16
N ALA A 69 -2.06 -3.09 5.89
CA ALA A 69 -2.92 -3.79 4.95
C ALA A 69 -2.43 -5.22 4.71
N GLU A 70 -1.12 -5.42 4.53
CA GLU A 70 -0.57 -6.76 4.32
C GLU A 70 -0.71 -7.64 5.57
N ASP A 71 -0.42 -7.11 6.76
CA ASP A 71 -0.55 -7.82 8.05
C ASP A 71 -1.97 -8.29 8.31
N ILE A 72 -2.98 -7.47 7.99
CA ILE A 72 -4.38 -7.85 8.13
C ILE A 72 -4.80 -8.85 7.04
N SER A 73 -4.28 -8.68 5.82
CA SER A 73 -4.69 -9.48 4.66
C SER A 73 -4.18 -10.92 4.70
N SER A 74 -2.96 -11.12 5.22
CA SER A 74 -2.30 -12.43 5.33
C SER A 74 -3.16 -13.48 6.04
N PRO A 75 -3.69 -13.26 7.26
CA PRO A 75 -4.54 -14.24 7.94
C PRO A 75 -5.92 -14.44 7.30
N VAL A 76 -6.39 -13.48 6.49
CA VAL A 76 -7.73 -13.52 5.85
C VAL A 76 -7.68 -14.13 4.44
N GLY A 77 -6.49 -14.33 3.87
CA GLY A 77 -6.31 -14.90 2.54
C GLY A 77 -6.79 -14.00 1.40
N VAL A 78 -6.85 -12.69 1.64
CA VAL A 78 -7.26 -11.67 0.65
C VAL A 78 -6.07 -10.78 0.30
N THR A 79 -6.17 -10.01 -0.79
CA THR A 79 -5.11 -9.08 -1.17
C THR A 79 -5.12 -7.85 -0.27
N GLY A 80 -3.94 -7.48 0.27
CA GLY A 80 -3.74 -6.28 1.07
C GLY A 80 -3.59 -5.02 0.23
N ALA A 81 -2.34 -4.59 0.05
CA ALA A 81 -1.93 -3.43 -0.72
C ALA A 81 -1.85 -3.73 -2.23
N THR A 82 -1.92 -2.68 -3.05
CA THR A 82 -1.72 -2.82 -4.51
C THR A 82 -0.24 -2.84 -4.86
N ALA A 83 0.11 -3.33 -6.05
CA ALA A 83 1.50 -3.37 -6.53
C ALA A 83 2.20 -1.99 -6.50
N ILE A 84 1.45 -0.91 -6.76
CA ILE A 84 1.97 0.47 -6.69
C ILE A 84 2.32 0.84 -5.24
N ASP A 85 1.44 0.49 -4.30
CA ASP A 85 1.67 0.80 -2.88
C ASP A 85 2.85 0.00 -2.32
N LEU A 86 2.99 -1.27 -2.73
CA LEU A 86 4.16 -2.10 -2.43
C LEU A 86 5.45 -1.48 -2.98
N ALA A 87 5.47 -1.11 -4.26
CA ALA A 87 6.66 -0.53 -4.91
C ALA A 87 7.11 0.78 -4.25
N ASP A 88 6.17 1.69 -3.97
CA ASP A 88 6.50 2.96 -3.30
C ASP A 88 7.00 2.73 -1.86
N SER A 89 6.42 1.76 -1.15
CA SER A 89 6.86 1.43 0.21
C SER A 89 8.27 0.86 0.23
N ILE A 90 8.57 -0.07 -0.68
CA ILE A 90 9.93 -0.65 -0.82
C ILE A 90 10.94 0.44 -1.18
N ALA A 91 10.61 1.32 -2.13
CA ALA A 91 11.49 2.41 -2.56
C ALA A 91 11.82 3.35 -1.39
N PHE A 92 10.83 3.75 -0.60
CA PHE A 92 11.05 4.59 0.57
C PHE A 92 11.86 3.89 1.65
N LEU A 93 11.51 2.63 1.99
CA LEU A 93 12.22 1.87 3.03
C LEU A 93 13.70 1.66 2.69
N LYS A 94 14.03 1.38 1.42
CA LYS A 94 15.41 1.29 0.97
C LYS A 94 16.17 2.61 1.04
N GLN A 95 15.47 3.74 0.85
CA GLN A 95 16.07 5.06 0.99
C GLN A 95 16.43 5.39 2.45
N VAL A 96 15.61 4.95 3.40
CA VAL A 96 15.78 5.26 4.84
C VAL A 96 16.45 4.13 5.63
N ALA A 97 16.91 3.06 4.99
CA ALA A 97 17.49 1.87 5.63
C ALA A 97 18.78 2.14 6.44
N GLY A 98 19.32 3.36 6.43
CA GLY A 98 20.43 3.81 7.26
C GLY A 98 20.05 4.67 8.48
N ASP A 99 18.77 5.02 8.62
CA ASP A 99 18.19 5.83 9.71
C ASP A 99 17.43 4.94 10.72
N PRO A 100 17.09 5.41 11.95
CA PRO A 100 16.69 4.54 13.08
C PRO A 100 15.27 3.93 13.00
N LEU A 101 14.88 3.34 11.86
CA LEU A 101 13.67 2.50 11.72
C LEU A 101 13.97 1.02 11.37
N PRO A 102 14.79 0.28 12.15
CA PRO A 102 15.13 -1.12 11.85
C PRO A 102 13.91 -2.04 11.74
N GLU A 103 12.93 -1.86 12.62
CA GLU A 103 11.74 -2.72 12.68
C GLU A 103 10.90 -2.61 11.41
N VAL A 104 10.72 -1.41 10.87
CA VAL A 104 9.93 -1.21 9.65
C VAL A 104 10.72 -1.68 8.42
N CYS A 105 12.05 -1.54 8.42
CA CYS A 105 12.90 -2.06 7.34
C CYS A 105 12.90 -3.59 7.26
N SER A 106 12.58 -4.30 8.35
CA SER A 106 12.44 -5.75 8.35
C SER A 106 11.32 -6.26 7.43
N TYR A 107 10.36 -5.40 7.05
CA TYR A 107 9.29 -5.73 6.11
C TYR A 107 9.74 -5.76 4.64
N ILE A 108 10.92 -5.21 4.30
CA ILE A 108 11.37 -5.11 2.90
C ILE A 108 11.32 -6.47 2.18
N PRO A 109 11.90 -7.58 2.70
CA PRO A 109 11.90 -8.85 2.00
C PRO A 109 10.49 -9.41 1.76
N PHE A 110 9.60 -9.23 2.73
CA PHE A 110 8.21 -9.66 2.62
C PHE A 110 7.46 -8.86 1.54
N LEU A 111 7.60 -7.53 1.53
CA LEU A 111 6.98 -6.67 0.53
C LEU A 111 7.50 -6.97 -0.89
N GLU A 112 8.80 -7.25 -1.03
CA GLU A 112 9.40 -7.64 -2.31
C GLU A 112 8.83 -8.97 -2.83
N ALA A 113 8.71 -9.99 -1.96
CA ALA A 113 8.09 -11.26 -2.32
C ALA A 113 6.63 -11.08 -2.76
N ARG A 114 5.88 -10.23 -2.05
CA ARG A 114 4.48 -9.89 -2.39
C ARG A 114 4.36 -9.16 -3.73
N LEU A 115 5.27 -8.23 -4.02
CA LEU A 115 5.31 -7.53 -5.30
C LEU A 115 5.65 -8.47 -6.47
N ALA A 116 6.60 -9.38 -6.27
CA ALA A 116 6.95 -10.39 -7.26
C ALA A 116 5.75 -11.32 -7.56
N ALA A 117 5.07 -11.82 -6.53
CA ALA A 117 3.88 -12.66 -6.69
C ALA A 117 2.74 -11.95 -7.44
N SER A 118 2.54 -10.65 -7.21
CA SER A 118 1.52 -9.84 -7.89
C SER A 118 1.83 -9.66 -9.39
N SER A 119 3.11 -9.58 -9.73
CA SER A 119 3.58 -9.48 -11.12
C SER A 119 3.38 -10.79 -11.88
N THR A 120 3.66 -11.93 -11.24
CA THR A 120 3.45 -13.27 -11.82
C THR A 120 1.97 -13.54 -12.10
N GLN A 121 1.06 -13.16 -11.20
CA GLN A 121 -0.40 -13.30 -11.41
C GLN A 121 -0.89 -12.50 -12.63
N THR A 122 -0.31 -11.31 -12.85
CA THR A 122 -0.65 -10.46 -14.00
C THR A 122 -0.24 -11.12 -15.32
N ILE A 123 0.94 -11.74 -15.37
CA ILE A 123 1.45 -12.41 -16.57
C ILE A 123 0.63 -13.66 -16.91
N VAL A 124 0.31 -14.48 -15.90
CA VAL A 124 -0.50 -15.71 -16.11
C VAL A 124 -1.92 -15.35 -16.59
N GLY A 125 -2.55 -14.32 -16.01
CA GLY A 125 -3.86 -13.85 -16.44
C GLY A 125 -3.87 -13.26 -17.85
N ALA A 126 -2.80 -12.57 -18.26
CA ALA A 126 -2.65 -12.05 -19.61
C ALA A 126 -2.48 -13.17 -20.65
N ASN A 127 -1.66 -14.18 -20.36
CA ASN A 127 -1.43 -15.31 -21.27
C ASN A 127 -2.70 -16.15 -21.50
N LEU A 128 -3.52 -16.36 -20.45
CA LEU A 128 -4.80 -17.06 -20.57
C LEU A 128 -5.86 -16.29 -21.38
N ALA A 129 -5.76 -14.97 -21.48
CA ALA A 129 -6.65 -14.15 -22.29
C ALA A 129 -6.30 -14.19 -23.78
N VAL A 130 -5.02 -14.36 -24.11
CA VAL A 130 -4.52 -14.45 -25.50
C VAL A 130 -4.90 -15.80 -26.14
N ASP A 131 -4.87 -16.90 -25.38
CA ASP A 131 -5.23 -18.24 -25.89
C ASP A 131 -6.71 -18.40 -26.25
N ARG A 132 -7.59 -17.47 -25.84
CA ARG A 132 -9.02 -17.49 -26.19
C ARG A 132 -9.36 -16.71 -27.46
N GLN A 133 -8.37 -16.12 -28.13
CA GLN A 133 -8.51 -15.49 -29.44
C GLN A 133 -7.71 -16.28 -30.49
N GLY A 134 -8.03 -17.57 -30.66
CA GLY A 134 -7.61 -18.34 -31.83
C GLY A 134 -8.38 -17.90 -33.09
N PRO A 135 -7.79 -17.98 -34.30
CA PRO A 135 -8.36 -17.40 -35.51
C PRO A 135 -9.63 -18.16 -35.90
N GLY A 136 -10.71 -17.41 -36.14
CA GLY A 136 -11.89 -17.91 -36.85
C GLY A 136 -11.64 -18.10 -38.33
#